data_AF-A0A8S0RBU7-F1
#
_entry.id   AF-A0A8S0RBU7-F1
#
_cell.length_a   1.000
_cell.length_b   1.000
_cell.length_c   1.000
_cell.angle_alpha   90.00
_cell.angle_beta   90.00
_cell.angle_gamma   90.00
#
_symmetry.space_group_name_H-M   'P 1'
#
loop_
_entity.id
_entity.type
_entity.pdbx_description
1 polymer ?
#
loop_
_entity_poly.entity_id
_entity_poly.type
_entity_poly.pdbx_seq_one_letter_code
_entity_poly.pdbx_strand_id
1 'polypeptide(L)'
;MVSQYGIKLAAYLISSSYSDFCSKVCECLLSSGTLTLVQIIPFSIRQEVAFGEASKIVTKYTALFDNMIHKMRFPKFMQIVSEELGEDCLGFLRDCFNMEGFHLIR
;
A
#
# COMPACT_ATOMS: atom_id res chain seq x y z
N MET A 1 11.03 -11.45 -7.07
CA MET A 1 10.71 -11.89 -5.69
C MET A 1 11.39 -10.96 -4.72
N VAL A 2 10.64 -10.41 -3.76
CA VAL A 2 11.18 -9.55 -2.71
C VAL A 2 11.89 -10.45 -1.68
N SER A 3 13.04 -10.01 -1.16
CA SER A 3 13.75 -10.77 -0.13
C SER A 3 12.95 -10.81 1.17
N GLN A 4 13.17 -11.82 2.03
CA GLN A 4 12.51 -11.90 3.35
C GLN A 4 12.73 -10.64 4.20
N TYR A 5 13.90 -10.01 4.08
CA TYR A 5 14.19 -8.73 4.74
C TYR A 5 13.37 -7.57 4.16
N GLY A 6 13.18 -7.54 2.83
CA GLY A 6 12.33 -6.54 2.19
C GLY A 6 10.87 -6.67 2.61
N ILE A 7 10.35 -7.90 2.71
CA ILE A 7 8.98 -8.15 3.17
C ILE A 7 8.78 -7.66 4.62
N LYS A 8 9.73 -7.94 5.52
CA LYS A 8 9.67 -7.45 6.91
C LYS A 8 9.73 -5.93 7.00
N LEU A 9 10.59 -5.30 6.19
CA LEU A 9 10.69 -3.85 6.13
C LEU A 9 9.38 -3.22 5.63
N ALA A 10 8.78 -3.77 4.58
CA ALA A 10 7.49 -3.33 4.07
C ALA A 10 6.38 -3.49 5.12
N ALA A 11 6.31 -4.65 5.78
CA ALA A 11 5.35 -4.90 6.85
C ALA A 11 5.46 -3.85 7.97
N TYR A 12 6.68 -3.50 8.38
CA TYR A 12 6.93 -2.48 9.39
C TYR A 12 6.52 -1.06 8.94
N LEU A 13 6.82 -0.69 7.69
CA LEU A 13 6.44 0.62 7.15
C LEU A 13 4.92 0.79 7.05
N ILE A 14 4.22 -0.27 6.64
CA ILE A 14 2.76 -0.27 6.51
C ILE A 14 2.08 -0.31 7.88
N SER A 15 2.59 -1.08 8.85
CA SER A 15 2.03 -1.08 10.20
C SER A 15 2.18 0.28 10.88
N SER A 16 3.33 0.94 10.69
CA SER A 16 3.57 2.30 11.20
C SER A 16 2.70 3.37 10.54
N SER A 17 2.26 3.17 9.29
CA SER A 17 1.55 4.18 8.50
C SER A 17 0.03 4.04 8.50
N TYR A 18 -0.48 2.81 8.63
CA TYR A 18 -1.90 2.51 8.38
C TYR A 18 -2.48 1.66 9.50
N SER A 19 -2.00 0.42 9.66
CA SER A 19 -2.37 -0.49 10.75
C SER A 19 -1.65 -1.85 10.60
N ASP A 20 -1.61 -2.62 11.68
CA ASP A 20 -1.16 -4.02 11.68
C ASP A 20 -1.98 -4.92 10.74
N PHE A 21 -3.24 -4.55 10.49
CA PHE A 21 -4.11 -5.25 9.55
C PHE A 21 -3.59 -5.14 8.12
N CYS A 22 -3.32 -3.91 7.66
CA CYS A 22 -2.77 -3.66 6.33
C CYS A 22 -1.40 -4.34 6.15
N SER A 23 -0.60 -4.39 7.23
CA SER A 23 0.71 -5.04 7.24
C SER A 23 0.63 -6.53 6.92
N LYS A 24 -0.29 -7.26 7.56
CA LYS A 24 -0.51 -8.70 7.31
C LYS A 24 -0.95 -9.01 5.88
N VAL A 25 -1.90 -8.23 5.36
CA VAL A 25 -2.36 -8.39 3.97
C VAL A 25 -1.22 -8.11 2.98
N CYS A 26 -0.42 -7.07 3.25
CA CYS A 26 0.75 -6.74 2.43
C CYS A 26 1.83 -7.82 2.48
N GLU A 27 2.13 -8.38 3.65
CA GLU A 27 3.07 -9.48 3.80
C GLU A 27 2.64 -10.71 2.99
N CYS A 28 1.35 -11.05 3.02
CA CYS A 28 0.78 -12.14 2.23
C CYS A 28 0.91 -11.88 0.71
N LEU A 29 0.59 -10.66 0.25
CA LEU A 29 0.69 -10.27 -1.16
C LEU A 29 2.15 -10.22 -1.64
N LEU A 30 3.09 -9.76 -0.83
CA LEU A 30 4.51 -9.72 -1.19
C LEU A 30 5.15 -11.12 -1.20
N SER A 31 4.68 -12.02 -0.33
CA SER A 31 5.19 -13.40 -0.24
C SER A 31 4.58 -14.32 -1.30
N SER A 32 3.27 -14.19 -1.54
CA SER A 32 2.51 -15.09 -2.42
C SER A 32 2.30 -14.52 -3.82
N GLY A 33 2.60 -13.23 -4.02
CA GLY A 33 2.41 -12.53 -5.28
C GLY A 33 0.97 -12.09 -5.50
N THR A 34 0.43 -12.42 -6.66
CA THR A 34 -0.89 -11.94 -7.09
C THR A 34 -1.99 -12.83 -6.52
N LEU A 35 -2.84 -12.28 -5.66
CA LEU A 35 -3.93 -13.00 -4.99
C LEU A 35 -5.30 -12.47 -5.42
N THR A 36 -6.31 -13.32 -5.38
CA THR A 36 -7.71 -12.93 -5.60
C THR A 36 -8.37 -12.50 -4.29
N LEU A 37 -9.49 -11.76 -4.38
CA LEU A 37 -10.22 -11.32 -3.18
C LEU A 37 -10.57 -12.49 -2.25
N VAL A 38 -11.00 -13.62 -2.80
CA VAL A 38 -11.34 -14.85 -2.04
C VAL A 38 -10.15 -15.39 -1.26
N GLN A 39 -8.93 -15.24 -1.77
CA GLN A 39 -7.72 -15.69 -1.09
C GLN A 39 -7.25 -14.68 -0.03
N ILE A 40 -7.63 -13.41 -0.14
CA ILE A 40 -7.26 -12.35 0.80
C ILE A 40 -8.24 -12.28 1.98
N ILE A 41 -9.53 -12.53 1.73
CA ILE A 41 -10.62 -12.48 2.73
C ILE A 41 -10.27 -13.25 4.03
N PRO A 42 -9.74 -14.49 4.01
CA PRO A 42 -9.40 -15.21 5.23
C PRO A 42 -8.38 -14.47 6.13
N PHE A 43 -7.51 -13.65 5.53
CA PHE A 43 -6.54 -12.80 6.25
C PHE A 43 -7.17 -11.50 6.75
N SER A 44 -8.34 -11.13 6.22
CA SER A 44 -9.05 -9.88 6.49
C SER A 44 -10.19 -9.98 7.52
N ILE A 45 -10.64 -11.17 7.91
CA ILE A 45 -11.83 -11.31 8.76
C ILE A 45 -11.52 -11.01 10.25
N ARG A 46 -11.84 -9.77 10.63
CA ARG A 46 -12.43 -9.43 11.94
C ARG A 46 -13.79 -8.70 11.82
N GLN A 47 -14.41 -8.68 10.63
CA GLN A 47 -15.78 -8.20 10.46
C GLN A 47 -16.50 -9.00 9.38
N GLU A 48 -17.67 -9.54 9.72
CA GLU A 48 -18.63 -10.14 8.80
C GLU A 48 -19.22 -9.04 7.91
N VAL A 49 -18.78 -8.95 6.66
CA VAL A 49 -19.48 -8.16 5.64
C VAL A 49 -19.89 -9.12 4.54
N ALA A 50 -21.20 -9.35 4.44
CA ALA A 50 -21.81 -10.15 3.39
C ALA A 50 -21.65 -9.43 2.04
N PHE A 51 -20.79 -9.94 1.17
CA PHE A 51 -20.68 -9.46 -0.20
C PHE A 51 -21.71 -10.19 -1.09
N GLY A 52 -22.71 -9.44 -1.56
CA GLY A 52 -23.73 -9.93 -2.49
C GLY A 52 -23.15 -10.23 -3.87
N GLU A 53 -23.61 -11.32 -4.47
CA GLU A 53 -23.22 -11.80 -5.79
C GLU A 53 -23.58 -10.80 -6.90
N ALA A 54 -22.56 -10.25 -7.56
CA ALA A 54 -22.71 -9.69 -8.91
C ALA A 54 -21.41 -9.91 -9.70
N SER A 55 -21.52 -10.68 -10.79
CA SER A 55 -20.58 -10.90 -11.90
C SER A 55 -19.10 -11.16 -11.53
N LYS A 56 -18.61 -12.39 -11.76
CA LYS A 56 -17.23 -12.86 -11.46
C LYS A 56 -16.14 -12.16 -12.31
N ILE A 57 -15.95 -10.85 -12.15
CA ILE A 57 -14.67 -10.22 -12.46
C ILE A 57 -13.75 -10.64 -11.31
N VAL A 58 -12.87 -11.61 -11.57
CA VAL A 58 -11.89 -12.06 -10.58
C VAL A 58 -10.80 -11.00 -10.50
N THR A 59 -11.02 -9.99 -9.66
CA THR A 59 -10.02 -8.96 -9.37
C THR A 59 -8.81 -9.61 -8.70
N LYS A 60 -7.63 -9.28 -9.23
CA LYS A 60 -6.33 -9.76 -8.77
C LYS A 60 -5.58 -8.60 -8.14
N TYR A 61 -5.13 -8.81 -6.91
CA TYR A 61 -4.44 -7.83 -6.09
C TYR A 61 -2.96 -8.18 -6.07
N THR A 62 -2.12 -7.17 -6.25
CA THR A 62 -0.66 -7.32 -6.20
C THR A 62 -0.09 -6.19 -5.37
N ALA A 63 0.70 -6.53 -4.35
CA ALA A 63 1.48 -5.55 -3.62
C ALA A 63 2.80 -5.29 -4.35
N LEU A 64 3.10 -4.02 -4.60
CA LEU A 64 4.37 -3.60 -5.19
C LEU A 64 5.27 -3.04 -4.09
N PHE A 65 6.38 -3.72 -3.84
CA PHE A 65 7.36 -3.32 -2.83
C PHE A 65 7.94 -1.93 -3.09
N ASP A 66 8.17 -1.60 -4.36
CA ASP A 66 8.68 -0.28 -4.76
C ASP A 66 7.74 0.85 -4.32
N ASN A 67 6.42 0.66 -4.47
CA ASN A 67 5.39 1.61 -4.02
C ASN A 67 5.43 1.82 -2.50
N MET A 68 5.78 0.79 -1.74
CA MET A 68 5.94 0.90 -0.28
C MET A 68 7.23 1.63 0.09
N ILE A 69 8.33 1.42 -0.64
CA ILE A 69 9.59 2.14 -0.43
C ILE A 69 9.48 3.61 -0.84
N HIS A 70 8.63 3.96 -1.80
CA HIS A 70 8.42 5.34 -2.19
C HIS A 70 8.02 6.22 -0.99
N LYS A 71 7.32 5.68 0.02
CA LYS A 71 7.08 6.38 1.30
C LYS A 71 8.34 6.70 2.09
N MET A 72 9.38 5.86 2.04
CA MET A 72 10.67 6.18 2.70
C MET A 72 11.44 7.28 1.95
N ARG A 73 11.23 7.41 0.64
CA ARG A 73 11.86 8.46 -0.18
C ARG A 73 11.12 9.79 -0.09
N PHE A 74 9.85 9.75 0.31
CA PHE A 74 8.97 10.91 0.41
C PHE A 74 9.56 12.09 1.21
N PRO A 75 10.18 11.91 2.39
CA PRO A 75 10.73 13.03 3.14
C PRO A 75 11.83 13.77 2.39
N LYS A 76 12.76 13.03 1.76
CA LYS A 76 13.86 13.62 0.98
C LYS A 76 13.36 14.25 -0.32
N PHE A 77 12.37 13.63 -0.97
CA PHE A 77 11.72 14.19 -2.15
C PHE A 77 11.04 15.52 -1.81
N MET A 78 10.29 15.58 -0.70
CA MET A 78 9.62 16.81 -0.25
C MET A 78 10.62 17.91 0.11
N GLN A 79 11.76 17.55 0.71
CA GLN A 79 12.84 18.50 0.96
C GLN A 79 13.39 19.11 -0.34
N ILE A 80 13.64 18.30 -1.37
CA ILE A 80 14.11 18.79 -2.67
C ILE A 80 13.05 19.69 -3.32
N VAL A 81 11.76 19.29 -3.24
CA VAL A 81 10.66 20.11 -3.75
C VAL A 81 10.59 21.47 -3.05
N SER A 82 10.76 21.55 -1.72
CA SER A 82 10.83 22.85 -1.03
C SER A 82 12.02 23.68 -1.50
N GLU A 83 13.18 23.04 -1.65
CA GLU A 83 14.44 23.72 -1.99
C GLU A 83 14.45 24.24 -3.44
N GLU A 84 13.87 23.49 -4.38
CA GLU A 84 13.95 23.79 -5.82
C GLU A 84 12.68 24.44 -6.38
N LEU A 85 11.50 24.06 -5.89
CA LEU A 85 10.19 24.46 -6.45
C LEU A 85 9.39 25.38 -5.53
N GLY A 86 9.84 25.58 -4.30
CA GLY A 86 9.20 26.44 -3.29
C GLY A 86 7.98 25.80 -2.62
N GLU A 87 7.50 26.45 -1.56
CA GLU A 87 6.46 25.92 -0.66
C GLU A 87 5.08 25.75 -1.33
N ASP A 88 4.77 26.56 -2.35
CA ASP A 88 3.48 26.50 -3.07
C ASP A 88 3.31 25.15 -3.80
N CYS A 89 4.37 24.66 -4.45
CA CYS A 89 4.38 23.36 -5.11
C CYS A 89 4.39 22.20 -4.11
N LEU A 90 4.99 22.43 -2.93
CA LEU A 90 5.11 21.43 -1.89
C LEU A 90 3.74 21.05 -1.32
N GLY A 91 2.85 22.03 -1.07
CA GLY A 91 1.48 21.78 -0.62
C GLY A 91 0.71 20.87 -1.59
N PHE A 92 0.73 21.22 -2.88
CA PHE A 92 0.05 20.45 -3.92
C PHE A 92 0.57 19.00 -4.02
N LEU A 93 1.90 18.82 -4.09
CA LEU A 93 2.48 17.48 -4.22
C LEU A 93 2.24 16.65 -2.95
N ARG A 94 2.30 17.27 -1.77
CA ARG A 94 1.98 16.61 -0.50
C ARG A 94 0.53 16.10 -0.49
N ASP A 95 -0.39 16.91 -0.97
CA ASP A 95 -1.80 16.52 -1.05
C ASP A 95 -2.02 15.40 -2.08
N CYS A 96 -1.39 15.46 -3.26
CA CYS A 96 -1.44 14.39 -4.25
C CYS A 96 -0.95 13.05 -3.68
N PHE A 97 0.21 13.04 -3.03
CA PHE A 97 0.79 11.82 -2.46
C PHE A 97 -0.03 11.25 -1.29
N ASN A 98 -0.66 12.10 -0.48
CA ASN A 98 -1.52 11.66 0.62
C ASN A 98 -2.88 11.13 0.11
N MET A 99 -3.40 11.67 -0.99
CA MET A 99 -4.65 11.22 -1.62
C MET A 99 -4.48 9.87 -2.35
N GLU A 100 -3.29 9.57 -2.87
CA GLU A 100 -2.99 8.28 -3.50
C GLU A 100 -2.87 7.09 -2.52
N GLY A 101 -2.84 7.35 -1.21
CA GLY A 101 -2.87 6.32 -0.16
C GLY A 101 -4.11 5.42 -0.17
N PHE A 102 -5.17 5.80 -0.90
CA PHE A 102 -6.41 5.02 -1.05
C PHE A 102 -6.58 4.32 -2.42
N HIS A 103 -5.67 4.53 -3.38
CA HIS A 103 -5.81 3.97 -4.74
C HIS A 103 -4.78 2.90 -5.12
N LEU A 104 -3.92 2.47 -4.18
CA LEU A 104 -2.97 1.36 -4.38
C LEU A 104 -3.60 -0.05 -4.40
N ILE A 105 -4.90 -0.12 -4.67
CA ILE A 105 -5.61 -1.35 -4.96
C ILE A 105 -6.54 -1.05 -6.14
N ARG A 106 -6.04 -1.28 -7.34
CA ARG A 106 -6.87 -1.37 -8.54
C ARG A 106 -6.45 -2.60 -9.34
#